data_AF-A0A916ABU8-F1
#
_entry.id   AF-A0A916ABU8-F1
#
_cell.length_a   1.000
_cell.length_b   1.000
_cell.length_c   1.000
_cell.angle_alpha   90.00
_cell.angle_beta   90.00
_cell.angle_gamma   90.00
#
_symmetry.space_group_name_H-M   'P 1'
#
loop_
_entity.id
_entity.type
_entity.pdbx_description
1 polymer ?
#
loop_
_entity_poly.entity_id
_entity_poly.type
_entity_poly.pdbx_seq_one_letter_code
_entity_poly.pdbx_strand_id
1 'polypeptide(L)'
;MDARGFSLIELMVVAAIAVVLGAVALPSWQSSHLRSGRLDGVQALMKLQAAQEQHRSLHGLYASDLSALRGVSTASLQGQYGVSLELTGPEAYLARATARGAQAADTACRELTLSVRQGFPTEGPAPECWRR
;
A
#
# COMPACT_ATOMS: atom_id res chain seq x y z
N MET A 1 -27.10 41.18 32.12
CA MET A 1 -26.32 40.02 31.66
C MET A 1 -26.16 40.21 30.16
N ASP A 2 -25.13 40.92 29.74
CA ASP A 2 -24.94 41.23 28.33
C ASP A 2 -24.41 39.99 27.62
N ALA A 3 -25.31 39.29 26.94
CA ALA A 3 -24.93 38.29 25.96
C ALA A 3 -24.18 39.02 24.83
N ARG A 4 -22.85 39.05 24.91
CA ARG A 4 -21.99 39.53 23.83
C ARG A 4 -22.18 38.57 22.65
N GLY A 5 -23.05 38.96 21.72
CA GLY A 5 -23.30 38.22 20.49
C GLY A 5 -22.10 38.32 19.55
N PHE A 6 -21.67 37.18 19.01
CA PHE A 6 -20.69 37.12 17.91
C PHE A 6 -21.15 38.02 16.75
N SER A 7 -20.23 38.80 16.17
CA SER A 7 -20.56 39.59 14.98
C SER A 7 -20.56 38.70 13.73
N LEU A 8 -21.40 39.04 12.75
CA LEU A 8 -21.39 38.38 11.43
C LEU A 8 -20.00 38.45 10.77
N ILE A 9 -19.28 39.57 10.96
CA ILE A 9 -17.93 39.76 10.42
C ILE A 9 -16.93 38.80 11.07
N GLU A 10 -17.02 38.62 12.38
CA GLU A 10 -16.16 37.68 13.12
C GLU A 10 -16.36 36.24 12.63
N LEU A 11 -17.62 35.85 12.39
CA LEU A 11 -17.94 34.52 11.86
C LEU A 11 -17.44 34.35 10.42
N MET A 12 -17.50 35.39 9.58
CA MET A 12 -16.94 35.35 8.23
C MET A 12 -15.42 35.25 8.22
N VAL A 13 -14.72 35.94 9.14
CA VAL A 13 -13.26 35.84 9.25
C VAL A 13 -12.84 34.45 9.74
N VAL A 14 -13.53 33.90 10.74
CA VAL A 14 -13.28 32.53 11.22
C VAL A 14 -13.53 31.50 10.11
N ALA A 15 -14.62 31.64 9.36
CA ALA A 15 -14.93 30.76 8.24
C ALA A 15 -13.87 30.86 7.12
N ALA A 16 -13.41 32.07 6.80
CA ALA A 16 -12.36 32.28 5.80
C ALA A 16 -11.04 31.61 6.22
N ILE A 17 -10.62 31.77 7.48
CA ILE A 17 -9.43 31.11 8.02
C ILE A 17 -9.60 29.59 8.01
N ALA A 18 -10.77 29.08 8.40
CA ALA A 18 -11.05 27.64 8.40
C ALA A 18 -10.96 27.02 7.00
N VAL A 19 -11.44 27.71 5.97
CA VAL A 19 -11.34 27.25 4.57
C VAL A 19 -9.88 27.19 4.12
N VAL A 20 -9.08 28.21 4.41
CA VAL A 20 -7.65 28.25 4.06
C VAL A 20 -6.89 27.12 4.77
N LEU A 21 -7.14 26.91 6.06
CA LEU A 21 -6.52 25.84 6.83
C LEU A 21 -6.94 24.46 6.30
N GLY A 22 -8.22 24.26 5.99
CA GLY A 22 -8.74 23.02 5.42
C GLY A 22 -8.07 22.67 4.09
N ALA A 23 -7.88 23.66 3.21
CA ALA A 23 -7.26 23.46 1.90
C ALA A 23 -5.81 22.94 1.97
N VAL A 24 -5.06 23.34 3.00
CA VAL A 24 -3.66 22.89 3.20
C VAL A 24 -3.58 21.57 3.99
N ALA A 25 -4.40 21.43 5.03
CA ALA A 25 -4.31 20.30 5.95
C ALA A 25 -4.83 18.98 5.35
N LEU A 26 -5.95 19.03 4.60
CA LEU A 26 -6.58 17.85 4.03
C LEU A 26 -5.69 17.02 3.07
N PRO A 27 -5.03 17.63 2.05
CA PRO A 27 -4.18 16.84 1.14
C PRO A 27 -2.97 16.23 1.85
N SER A 28 -2.41 16.95 2.84
CA SER A 28 -1.30 16.45 3.65
C SER A 28 -1.70 15.20 4.45
N TRP A 29 -2.86 15.24 5.12
CA TRP A 29 -3.35 14.13 5.92
C TRP A 29 -3.65 12.87 5.08
N GLN A 30 -4.31 13.03 3.93
CA GLN A 30 -4.58 11.90 3.02
C GLN A 30 -3.28 11.25 2.53
N SER A 31 -2.26 12.03 2.20
CA SER A 31 -0.96 11.50 1.76
C SER A 31 -0.29 10.62 2.83
N SER A 32 -0.46 10.96 4.11
CA SER A 32 0.13 10.20 5.21
C SER A 32 -0.56 8.86 5.42
N HIS A 33 -1.90 8.83 5.32
CA HIS A 33 -2.67 7.59 5.41
C HIS A 33 -2.34 6.62 4.29
N LEU A 34 -2.27 7.11 3.05
CA LEU A 34 -1.92 6.26 1.91
C LEU A 34 -0.50 5.71 2.02
N ARG A 35 0.48 6.52 2.47
CA ARG A 35 1.84 6.02 2.76
C ARG A 35 1.85 4.93 3.82
N SER A 36 1.13 5.12 4.93
CA SER A 36 0.99 4.09 5.95
C SER A 36 0.33 2.82 5.38
N GLY A 37 -0.61 2.97 4.46
CA GLY A 37 -1.28 1.83 3.85
C GLY A 37 -0.39 1.02 2.91
N ARG A 38 0.57 1.65 2.21
CA ARG A 38 1.57 0.94 1.39
C ARG A 38 2.34 -0.11 2.19
N LEU A 39 2.56 0.14 3.50
CA LEU A 39 3.24 -0.80 4.38
C LEU A 39 2.52 -2.15 4.45
N ASP A 40 1.19 -2.20 4.41
CA ASP A 40 0.41 -3.44 4.39
C ASP A 40 0.73 -4.27 3.13
N GLY A 41 0.74 -3.62 1.96
CA GLY A 41 1.09 -4.25 0.68
C GLY A 41 2.54 -4.71 0.63
N VAL A 42 3.49 -3.88 1.07
CA VAL A 42 4.91 -4.23 1.16
C VAL A 42 5.13 -5.43 2.09
N GLN A 43 4.52 -5.43 3.28
CA GLN A 43 4.62 -6.55 4.21
C GLN A 43 4.06 -7.85 3.62
N ALA A 44 2.94 -7.77 2.89
CA ALA A 44 2.37 -8.93 2.21
C ALA A 44 3.33 -9.51 1.15
N LEU A 45 3.96 -8.65 0.34
CA LEU A 45 4.94 -9.07 -0.67
C LEU A 45 6.23 -9.64 -0.05
N MET A 46 6.74 -9.04 1.03
CA MET A 46 7.91 -9.56 1.74
C MET A 46 7.64 -10.93 2.38
N LYS A 47 6.45 -11.11 2.96
CA LYS A 47 6.03 -12.41 3.50
C LYS A 47 5.90 -13.46 2.40
N LEU A 48 5.34 -13.09 1.26
CA LEU A 48 5.26 -13.95 0.08
C LEU A 48 6.66 -14.35 -0.40
N GLN A 49 7.61 -13.42 -0.49
CA GLN A 49 8.99 -13.71 -0.88
C GLN A 49 9.64 -14.72 0.07
N ALA A 50 9.53 -14.50 1.39
CA ALA A 50 10.07 -15.43 2.37
C ALA A 50 9.45 -16.84 2.22
N ALA A 51 8.14 -16.93 1.98
CA ALA A 51 7.47 -18.19 1.75
C ALA A 51 7.91 -18.86 0.43
N GLN A 52 8.15 -18.09 -0.63
CA GLN A 52 8.69 -18.60 -1.90
C GLN A 52 10.09 -19.18 -1.73
N GLU A 53 10.96 -18.49 -0.99
CA GLU A 53 12.30 -18.98 -0.71
C GLU A 53 12.28 -20.26 0.13
N GLN A 54 11.40 -20.34 1.12
CA GLN A 54 11.18 -21.57 1.88
C GLN A 54 10.65 -22.71 0.98
N HIS A 55 9.67 -22.43 0.12
CA HIS A 55 9.12 -23.42 -0.80
C HIS A 55 10.18 -23.94 -1.77
N ARG A 56 11.00 -23.04 -2.33
CA ARG A 56 12.12 -23.38 -3.21
C ARG A 56 13.17 -24.22 -2.49
N SER A 57 13.50 -23.90 -1.24
CA SER A 57 14.43 -24.70 -0.45
C SER A 57 13.94 -26.12 -0.19
N LEU A 58 12.62 -26.35 -0.15
CA LEU A 58 12.02 -27.65 0.12
C LEU A 58 11.74 -28.47 -1.14
N HIS A 59 11.39 -27.83 -2.25
CA HIS A 59 10.92 -28.50 -3.47
C HIS A 59 11.81 -28.26 -4.70
N GLY A 60 12.83 -27.40 -4.60
CA GLY A 60 13.74 -27.05 -5.69
C GLY A 60 13.19 -26.03 -6.69
N LEU A 61 11.93 -25.61 -6.55
CA LEU A 61 11.24 -24.70 -7.49
C LEU A 61 10.33 -23.70 -6.77
N TYR A 62 10.08 -22.56 -7.41
CA TYR A 62 9.12 -21.58 -6.93
C TYR A 62 7.68 -22.10 -7.07
N ALA A 63 6.83 -21.76 -6.10
CA ALA A 63 5.41 -22.10 -6.17
C ALA A 63 4.72 -21.31 -7.28
N SER A 64 3.81 -21.96 -8.00
CA SER A 64 2.96 -21.32 -9.02
C SER A 64 1.66 -20.74 -8.45
N ASP A 65 1.30 -21.12 -7.23
CA ASP A 65 0.04 -20.75 -6.60
C ASP A 65 0.24 -20.34 -5.14
N LEU A 66 -0.55 -19.36 -4.67
CA LEU A 66 -0.46 -18.84 -3.31
C LEU A 66 -0.84 -19.90 -2.25
N SER A 67 -1.70 -20.85 -2.57
CA SER A 67 -2.12 -21.92 -1.66
C SER A 67 -0.99 -22.87 -1.27
N ALA A 68 0.05 -22.99 -2.10
CA ALA A 68 1.26 -23.76 -1.79
C ALA A 68 2.19 -23.03 -0.81
N LEU A 69 1.97 -21.73 -0.57
CA LEU A 69 2.79 -20.89 0.28
C LEU A 69 2.16 -20.74 1.67
N ARG A 70 2.83 -21.27 2.69
CA ARG A 70 2.32 -21.21 4.07
C ARG A 70 2.30 -19.77 4.59
N GLY A 71 1.15 -19.37 5.12
CA GLY A 71 0.97 -18.05 5.74
C GLY A 71 0.81 -16.90 4.73
N VAL A 72 0.69 -17.18 3.44
CA VAL A 72 0.35 -16.19 2.41
C VAL A 72 -1.13 -16.29 2.07
N SER A 73 -1.76 -15.16 1.78
CA SER A 73 -3.17 -15.06 1.42
C SER A 73 -3.34 -14.18 0.17
N THR A 74 -4.50 -14.28 -0.48
CA THR A 74 -4.89 -13.44 -1.65
C THR A 74 -5.22 -11.99 -1.27
N ALA A 75 -5.15 -11.66 0.01
CA ALA A 75 -5.33 -10.32 0.55
C ALA A 75 -4.21 -10.03 1.55
N SER A 76 -3.83 -8.77 1.65
CA SER A 76 -2.93 -8.27 2.69
C SER A 76 -3.60 -8.29 4.07
N LEU A 77 -2.83 -8.09 5.14
CA LEU A 77 -3.30 -8.29 6.51
C LEU A 77 -4.41 -7.31 6.90
N GLN A 78 -4.28 -6.05 6.48
CA GLN A 78 -5.32 -5.04 6.68
C GLN A 78 -6.33 -4.97 5.53
N GLY A 79 -6.24 -5.89 4.55
CA GLY A 79 -7.16 -5.98 3.41
C GLY A 79 -7.05 -4.82 2.42
N GLN A 80 -6.01 -3.99 2.53
CA GLN A 80 -5.81 -2.82 1.67
C GLN A 80 -5.26 -3.19 0.29
N TYR A 81 -4.74 -4.40 0.13
CA TYR A 81 -4.20 -4.92 -1.12
C TYR A 81 -4.73 -6.32 -1.42
N GLY A 82 -4.96 -6.60 -2.70
CA GLY A 82 -5.09 -7.94 -3.23
C GLY A 82 -3.74 -8.48 -3.66
N VAL A 83 -3.40 -9.69 -3.26
CA VAL A 83 -2.11 -10.32 -3.56
C VAL A 83 -2.30 -11.36 -4.65
N SER A 84 -1.45 -11.32 -5.67
CA SER A 84 -1.39 -12.32 -6.74
C SER A 84 0.05 -12.73 -7.03
N LEU A 85 0.19 -13.89 -7.65
CA LEU A 85 1.45 -14.53 -7.98
C LEU A 85 1.36 -15.13 -9.38
N GLU A 86 2.42 -14.97 -10.15
CA GLU A 86 2.54 -15.51 -11.50
C GLU A 86 3.98 -16.00 -11.72
N LEU A 87 4.16 -17.19 -12.28
CA LEU A 87 5.48 -17.62 -12.75
C LEU A 87 5.80 -16.92 -14.07
N THR A 88 7.01 -16.36 -14.16
CA THR A 88 7.50 -15.66 -15.35
C THR A 88 8.67 -16.39 -16.01
N GLY A 89 9.02 -17.58 -15.52
CA GLY A 89 10.06 -18.46 -16.04
C GLY A 89 10.40 -19.60 -15.06
N PRO A 90 11.36 -20.48 -15.41
CA PRO A 90 11.71 -21.67 -14.62
C PRO A 90 12.18 -21.36 -13.19
N GLU A 91 12.84 -20.22 -13.00
CA GLU A 91 13.28 -19.70 -11.70
C GLU A 91 12.90 -18.22 -11.56
N ALA A 92 11.73 -17.87 -12.05
CA ALA A 92 11.27 -16.50 -12.04
C ALA A 92 9.78 -16.40 -11.71
N TYR A 93 9.44 -15.42 -10.88
CA TYR A 93 8.06 -15.11 -10.55
C TYR A 93 7.84 -13.60 -10.42
N LEU A 94 6.58 -13.22 -10.52
CA LEU A 94 6.08 -11.88 -10.28
C LEU A 94 4.98 -11.96 -9.23
N ALA A 95 5.23 -11.34 -8.08
CA ALA A 95 4.21 -11.11 -7.07
C ALA A 95 3.67 -9.68 -7.22
N ARG A 96 2.35 -9.52 -7.17
CA ARG A 96 1.69 -8.21 -7.23
C ARG A 96 0.81 -8.01 -6.00
N ALA A 97 0.85 -6.80 -5.45
CA ALA A 97 -0.10 -6.31 -4.48
C ALA A 97 -0.87 -5.13 -5.11
N THR A 98 -2.14 -5.34 -5.44
CA THR A 98 -3.01 -4.34 -6.08
C THR A 98 -3.92 -3.68 -5.05
N ALA A 99 -3.88 -2.36 -4.95
CA ALA A 99 -4.61 -1.58 -3.94
C ALA A 99 -6.13 -1.76 -4.05
N ARG A 100 -6.79 -1.82 -2.89
CA ARG A 100 -8.23 -1.99 -2.69
C ARG A 100 -8.75 -0.94 -1.70
N GLY A 101 -10.06 -0.73 -1.71
CA GLY A 101 -10.73 0.18 -0.77
C GLY A 101 -10.13 1.59 -0.80
N ALA A 102 -9.86 2.16 0.38
CA ALA A 102 -9.28 3.51 0.51
C ALA A 102 -7.90 3.64 -0.15
N GLN A 103 -7.11 2.57 -0.16
CA GLN A 103 -5.77 2.56 -0.74
C GLN A 103 -5.79 2.72 -2.27
N ALA A 104 -6.93 2.45 -2.92
CA ALA A 104 -7.09 2.65 -4.37
C ALA A 104 -6.99 4.14 -4.78
N ALA A 105 -7.09 5.08 -3.83
CA ALA A 105 -6.85 6.50 -4.04
C ALA A 105 -5.35 6.83 -4.25
N ASP A 106 -4.45 5.90 -3.92
CA ASP A 106 -3.01 6.03 -4.17
C ASP A 106 -2.67 5.68 -5.62
N THR A 107 -3.06 6.55 -6.55
CA THR A 107 -2.97 6.28 -7.99
C THR A 107 -1.55 6.02 -8.48
N ALA A 108 -0.55 6.70 -7.90
CA ALA A 108 0.86 6.55 -8.26
C ALA A 108 1.46 5.21 -7.81
N CYS A 109 0.97 4.65 -6.69
CA CYS A 109 1.45 3.39 -6.10
C CYS A 109 0.33 2.35 -5.99
N ARG A 110 -0.58 2.37 -6.96
CA ARG A 110 -1.79 1.54 -6.97
C ARG A 110 -1.46 0.05 -7.04
N GLU A 111 -0.35 -0.29 -7.65
CA GLU A 111 0.16 -1.66 -7.68
C GLU A 111 1.61 -1.64 -7.20
N LEU A 112 1.91 -2.52 -6.24
CA LEU A 112 3.27 -2.83 -5.82
C LEU A 112 3.66 -4.18 -6.41
N THR A 113 4.88 -4.30 -6.92
CA THR A 113 5.34 -5.51 -7.58
C THR A 113 6.70 -5.94 -7.08
N LEU A 114 6.87 -7.25 -6.93
CA LEU A 114 8.14 -7.88 -6.60
C LEU A 114 8.40 -8.97 -7.65
N SER A 115 9.34 -8.69 -8.55
CA SER A 115 9.82 -9.67 -9.52
C SER A 115 11.07 -10.33 -8.98
N VAL A 116 11.12 -11.66 -8.99
CA VAL A 116 12.34 -12.40 -8.68
C VAL A 116 12.75 -13.18 -9.92
N ARG A 117 14.04 -13.11 -10.26
CA ARG A 117 14.65 -13.95 -11.30
C ARG A 117 15.95 -14.51 -10.77
N GLN A 118 16.10 -15.83 -10.78
CA GLN A 118 17.30 -16.52 -10.29
C GLN A 118 17.68 -16.11 -8.85
N GLY A 119 16.67 -15.85 -8.00
CA GLY A 119 16.87 -15.40 -6.62
C GLY A 119 17.17 -13.91 -6.44
N PHE A 120 17.23 -13.11 -7.51
CA PHE A 120 17.43 -11.66 -7.41
C PHE A 120 16.08 -10.92 -7.42
N PRO A 121 15.68 -10.26 -6.31
CA PRO A 121 14.46 -9.48 -6.25
C PRO A 121 14.63 -8.10 -6.88
N THR A 122 13.59 -7.66 -7.59
CA THR A 122 13.43 -6.31 -8.14
C THR A 122 12.06 -5.78 -7.72
N GLU A 123 12.08 -4.67 -7.01
CA GLU A 123 10.88 -3.97 -6.53
C GLU A 123 10.40 -2.96 -7.58
N GLY A 124 9.09 -2.84 -7.75
CA GLY A 124 8.48 -1.86 -8.64
C GLY A 124 7.12 -1.39 -8.12
N PRO A 125 6.56 -0.29 -8.66
CA PRO A 125 6.98 0.41 -9.88
C PRO A 125 8.14 1.38 -9.64
N ALA A 126 8.05 2.23 -8.61
CA ALA A 126 9.08 3.21 -8.26
C ALA A 126 9.51 3.08 -6.79
N PRO A 127 10.78 3.36 -6.44
CA PRO A 127 11.29 3.19 -5.08
C PRO A 127 10.52 3.99 -4.01
N GLU A 128 9.95 5.14 -4.35
CA GLU A 128 9.05 5.92 -3.47
C GLU A 128 7.80 5.18 -3.02
N CYS A 129 7.34 4.19 -3.79
CA CYS A 129 6.21 3.35 -3.39
C CYS A 129 6.58 2.31 -2.33
N TRP A 130 7.88 2.00 -2.23
CA TRP A 130 8.45 1.00 -1.31
C TRP A 130 9.12 1.61 -0.08
N ARG A 131 9.32 2.93 -0.08
CA ARG A 131 9.82 3.67 1.09
C ARG A 131 8.80 3.62 2.22
N ARG A 132 9.30 3.31 3.43
CA ARG A 132 8.53 3.26 4.68
C ARG A 132 8.29 4.65 5.26
#